data_AF-A0A7C6F9K1-F1
#
_entry.id   AF-A0A7C6F9K1-F1
#
_cell.length_a   1.000
_cell.length_b   1.000
_cell.length_c   1.000
_cell.angle_alpha   90.00
_cell.angle_beta   90.00
_cell.angle_gamma   90.00
#
_symmetry.space_group_name_H-M   'P 1'
#
loop_
_entity.id
_entity.type
_entity.pdbx_description
1 polymer ?
#
loop_
_entity_poly.entity_id
_entity_poly.type
_entity_poly.pdbx_seq_one_letter_code
_entity_poly.pdbx_strand_id
1 'polypeptide(L)'
;METRVGDILENSVDEKYTISDKLWEGHQRRKRENKLKGKGFGYSIFTEESEYTSTISARYYKDGSEILIKQDGKNPRKLTPREASRLQGFPETFKIPVSDTQAYQQFGNSVPLAVIEAIAEQMLECI
;
A
#
# COMPACT_ATOMS: atom_id res chain seq x y z
N MET A 1 -2.75 16.50 14.81
CA MET A 1 -3.49 15.26 14.46
C MET A 1 -2.45 14.17 14.29
N GLU A 2 -2.74 12.98 14.79
CA GLU A 2 -1.90 11.80 14.55
C GLU A 2 -2.20 11.29 13.13
N THR A 3 -1.16 11.06 12.33
CA THR A 3 -1.30 10.55 10.96
C THR A 3 -1.79 9.11 11.00
N ARG A 4 -2.76 8.77 10.15
CA ARG A 4 -3.36 7.44 10.04
C ARG A 4 -3.45 7.00 8.59
N VAL A 5 -3.65 5.70 8.37
CA VAL A 5 -3.83 5.13 7.03
C VAL A 5 -5.01 5.80 6.31
N GLY A 6 -6.07 6.17 7.02
CA GLY A 6 -7.21 6.89 6.44
C GLY A 6 -6.84 8.19 5.73
N ASP A 7 -5.76 8.88 6.14
CA ASP A 7 -5.35 10.16 5.56
C ASP A 7 -4.84 10.02 4.11
N ILE A 8 -4.43 8.82 3.70
CA ILE A 8 -3.98 8.55 2.33
C ILE A 8 -5.09 7.98 1.43
N LEU A 9 -6.21 7.51 2.00
CA LEU A 9 -7.23 6.78 1.25
C LEU A 9 -8.15 7.72 0.45
N GLU A 10 -8.62 7.24 -0.70
CA GLU A 10 -9.61 7.95 -1.51
C GLU A 10 -11.04 7.65 -1.00
N ASN A 11 -11.88 8.69 -0.93
CA ASN A 11 -13.29 8.56 -0.53
C ASN A 11 -14.12 7.70 -1.50
N SER A 12 -13.74 7.66 -2.77
CA SER A 12 -14.42 6.89 -3.81
C SER A 12 -13.40 6.14 -4.64
N VAL A 13 -13.51 4.82 -4.66
CA VAL A 13 -12.55 3.92 -5.30
C VAL A 13 -13.27 3.01 -6.27
N ASP A 14 -12.70 2.85 -7.47
CA ASP A 14 -13.19 1.95 -8.51
C ASP A 14 -13.19 0.48 -8.02
N GLU A 15 -14.26 -0.26 -8.31
CA GLU A 15 -14.42 -1.66 -7.90
C GLU A 15 -13.34 -2.58 -8.46
N LYS A 16 -12.65 -2.18 -9.55
CA LYS A 16 -11.51 -2.94 -10.10
C LYS A 16 -10.38 -3.16 -9.08
N TYR A 17 -10.31 -2.35 -8.02
CA TYR A 17 -9.31 -2.48 -6.95
C TYR A 17 -9.71 -3.50 -5.87
N THR A 18 -11.00 -3.86 -5.77
CA THR A 18 -11.46 -4.95 -4.90
C THR A 18 -10.96 -6.27 -5.46
N ILE A 19 -10.31 -7.08 -4.61
CA ILE A 19 -9.75 -8.35 -5.07
C ILE A 19 -10.87 -9.38 -5.34
N SER A 20 -10.67 -10.22 -6.35
CA SER A 20 -11.61 -11.29 -6.68
C SER A 20 -11.69 -12.35 -5.59
N ASP A 21 -12.83 -13.05 -5.51
CA ASP A 21 -13.04 -14.14 -4.53
C ASP A 21 -11.94 -15.20 -4.60
N LYS A 22 -11.56 -15.60 -5.81
CA LYS A 22 -10.48 -16.58 -6.03
C LYS A 22 -9.14 -16.10 -5.48
N LEU A 23 -8.81 -14.81 -5.63
CA LEU A 23 -7.58 -14.25 -5.08
C LEU A 23 -7.65 -14.18 -3.55
N TRP A 24 -8.81 -13.78 -3.01
CA TRP A 24 -9.05 -13.69 -1.59
C TRP A 24 -8.99 -15.04 -0.88
N GLU A 25 -9.66 -16.06 -1.41
CA GLU A 25 -9.55 -17.44 -0.95
C GLU A 25 -8.10 -17.94 -0.99
N GLY A 26 -7.36 -17.59 -2.05
CA GLY A 26 -5.94 -17.91 -2.18
C GLY A 26 -5.09 -17.30 -1.06
N HIS A 27 -5.34 -16.03 -0.72
CA HIS A 27 -4.68 -15.34 0.39
C HIS A 27 -4.98 -16.00 1.74
N GLN A 28 -6.26 -16.29 2.02
CA GLN A 28 -6.70 -16.97 3.24
C GLN A 28 -6.07 -18.36 3.38
N ARG A 29 -6.09 -19.15 2.30
CA ARG A 29 -5.47 -20.48 2.26
C ARG A 29 -3.97 -20.42 2.54
N ARG A 30 -3.23 -19.55 1.84
CA ARG A 30 -1.78 -19.39 2.04
C ARG A 30 -1.43 -18.97 3.46
N LYS A 31 -2.18 -18.03 4.06
CA LYS A 31 -1.98 -17.58 5.44
C LYS A 31 -2.19 -18.73 6.44
N ARG A 32 -3.24 -19.53 6.26
CA ARG A 32 -3.51 -20.72 7.08
C ARG A 32 -2.40 -21.76 6.96
N GLU A 33 -1.97 -22.08 5.75
CA GLU A 33 -0.89 -23.06 5.50
C GLU A 33 0.45 -22.60 6.06
N ASN A 34 0.80 -21.32 5.92
CA ASN A 34 2.01 -20.76 6.50
C ASN A 34 1.98 -20.87 8.02
N LYS A 35 0.85 -20.51 8.66
CA LYS A 35 0.67 -20.64 10.12
C LYS A 35 0.85 -22.09 10.59
N LEU A 36 0.27 -23.06 9.87
CA LEU A 36 0.42 -24.50 10.20
C LEU A 36 1.87 -24.98 10.06
N LYS A 37 2.64 -24.41 9.12
CA LYS A 37 4.07 -24.71 8.92
C LYS A 37 4.99 -23.93 9.88
N GLY A 38 4.44 -23.21 10.87
CA GLY A 38 5.22 -22.39 11.79
C GLY A 38 5.84 -21.13 11.15
N LYS A 39 5.34 -20.70 9.99
CA LYS A 39 5.79 -19.49 9.30
C LYS A 39 4.87 -18.30 9.64
N GLY A 40 5.45 -17.17 10.01
CA GLY A 40 4.72 -15.94 10.41
C GLY A 40 4.25 -15.05 9.26
N PHE A 41 4.26 -15.50 8.01
CA PHE A 41 4.02 -14.66 6.83
C PHE A 41 2.65 -14.91 6.18
N GLY A 42 2.04 -13.86 5.61
CA GLY A 42 0.78 -13.91 4.89
C GLY A 42 0.35 -12.51 4.45
N TYR A 43 -0.90 -12.37 4.03
CA TYR A 43 -1.46 -11.04 3.73
C TYR A 43 -1.71 -10.23 5.01
N SER A 44 -1.66 -8.92 4.88
CA SER A 44 -2.00 -7.94 5.92
C SER A 44 -3.25 -7.15 5.53
N ILE A 45 -4.11 -6.87 6.53
CA ILE A 45 -5.31 -6.04 6.36
C ILE A 45 -5.16 -4.79 7.22
N PHE A 46 -5.52 -3.66 6.64
CA PHE A 46 -5.53 -2.35 7.28
C PHE A 46 -6.91 -1.69 7.15
N THR A 47 -7.17 -0.75 8.05
CA THR A 47 -8.37 0.08 8.12
C THR A 47 -7.97 1.56 8.09
N GLU A 48 -8.92 2.45 7.92
CA GLU A 48 -8.70 3.90 8.04
C GLU A 48 -8.04 4.29 9.38
N GLU A 49 -8.41 3.59 10.45
CA GLU A 49 -7.88 3.79 11.81
C GLU A 49 -6.51 3.17 12.07
N SER A 50 -5.93 2.46 11.09
CA SER A 50 -4.60 1.88 11.27
C SER A 50 -3.54 2.98 11.35
N GLU A 51 -2.58 2.83 12.26
CA GLU A 51 -1.47 3.79 12.44
C GLU A 51 -0.46 3.72 11.27
N TYR A 52 -0.23 2.52 10.74
CA TYR A 52 0.72 2.28 9.66
C TYR A 52 0.28 1.12 8.75
N THR A 53 0.93 1.00 7.60
CA THR A 53 0.85 -0.18 6.73
C THR A 53 2.14 -1.00 6.79
N SER A 54 2.13 -2.23 6.25
CA SER A 54 3.38 -2.88 5.87
C SER A 54 4.07 -2.12 4.74
N THR A 55 5.33 -2.44 4.46
CA THR A 55 6.08 -1.85 3.35
C THR A 55 5.43 -2.19 2.00
N ILE A 56 5.16 -1.17 1.18
CA ILE A 56 4.80 -1.38 -0.22
C ILE A 56 6.02 -1.86 -1.00
N SER A 57 6.00 -3.11 -1.46
CA SER A 57 7.13 -3.69 -2.20
C SER A 57 7.01 -3.44 -3.71
N ALA A 58 8.12 -3.56 -4.44
CA ALA A 58 8.12 -3.59 -5.90
C ALA A 58 7.24 -4.72 -6.50
N ARG A 59 6.85 -5.71 -5.70
CA ARG A 59 5.98 -6.83 -6.12
C ARG A 59 4.52 -6.63 -5.77
N TYR A 60 4.15 -5.51 -5.16
CA TYR A 60 2.78 -5.17 -4.79
C TYR A 60 1.79 -5.26 -5.98
N TYR A 61 2.27 -5.03 -7.20
CA TYR A 61 1.47 -5.15 -8.42
C TYR A 61 0.83 -6.55 -8.58
N LYS A 62 1.45 -7.62 -8.06
CA LYS A 62 1.01 -9.00 -8.27
C LYS A 62 -0.32 -9.30 -7.60
N ASP A 63 -0.37 -9.20 -6.27
CA ASP A 63 -1.53 -9.60 -5.48
C ASP A 63 -1.85 -8.67 -4.30
N GLY A 64 -1.04 -7.62 -4.11
CA GLY A 64 -1.20 -6.61 -3.07
C GLY A 64 -1.16 -7.15 -1.64
N SER A 65 -0.63 -8.36 -1.42
CA SER A 65 -0.75 -9.07 -0.14
C SER A 65 -0.23 -8.28 1.06
N GLU A 66 0.78 -7.43 0.84
CA GLU A 66 1.44 -6.64 1.88
C GLU A 66 0.51 -5.57 2.45
N ILE A 67 -0.42 -5.04 1.65
CA ILE A 67 -1.32 -3.95 2.06
C ILE A 67 -2.68 -4.14 1.38
N LEU A 68 -3.64 -4.71 2.12
CA LEU A 68 -5.04 -4.77 1.71
C LEU A 68 -5.89 -3.88 2.62
N ILE A 69 -6.79 -3.09 2.03
CA ILE A 69 -7.71 -2.22 2.77
C ILE A 69 -9.02 -2.96 2.98
N LYS A 70 -9.46 -3.04 4.24
CA LYS A 70 -10.73 -3.65 4.62
C LYS A 70 -11.89 -2.91 3.95
N GLN A 71 -12.89 -3.66 3.49
CA GLN A 71 -14.16 -3.13 3.01
C GLN A 71 -15.30 -3.81 3.76
N ASP A 72 -16.40 -3.09 3.97
CA ASP A 72 -17.60 -3.67 4.58
C ASP A 72 -18.46 -4.36 3.51
N GLY A 73 -18.83 -5.62 3.78
CA GLY A 73 -19.65 -6.43 2.87
C GLY A 73 -18.99 -6.83 1.54
N LYS A 74 -17.70 -6.54 1.35
CA LYS A 74 -16.92 -6.89 0.15
C LYS A 74 -15.57 -7.50 0.55
N ASN A 75 -14.91 -8.15 -0.41
CA ASN A 75 -13.50 -8.53 -0.26
C ASN A 75 -12.64 -7.28 -0.03
N PRO A 76 -11.47 -7.41 0.61
CA PRO A 76 -10.59 -6.26 0.77
C PRO A 76 -10.01 -5.81 -0.59
N ARG A 77 -9.65 -4.54 -0.70
CA ARG A 77 -9.07 -3.98 -1.93
C ARG A 77 -7.58 -3.74 -1.82
N LYS A 78 -6.92 -3.60 -2.97
CA LYS A 78 -5.61 -2.98 -3.05
C LYS A 78 -5.71 -1.46 -2.85
N LEU A 79 -4.58 -0.85 -2.52
CA LEU A 79 -4.36 0.58 -2.70
C LEU A 79 -4.52 0.94 -4.18
N THR A 80 -5.05 2.12 -4.48
CA THR A 80 -4.97 2.68 -5.83
C THR A 80 -3.55 3.21 -6.10
N PRO A 81 -3.16 3.48 -7.36
CA PRO A 81 -1.90 4.16 -7.65
C PRO A 81 -1.78 5.53 -6.98
N ARG A 82 -2.90 6.26 -6.81
CA ARG A 82 -2.92 7.55 -6.10
C ARG A 82 -2.66 7.36 -4.60
N GLU A 83 -3.30 6.39 -3.96
CA GLU A 83 -3.07 6.08 -2.55
C GLU A 83 -1.63 5.59 -2.31
N ALA A 84 -1.07 4.78 -3.21
CA ALA A 84 0.33 4.37 -3.16
C ALA A 84 1.30 5.55 -3.33
N SER A 85 0.94 6.52 -4.17
CA SER A 85 1.69 7.78 -4.34
C SER A 85 1.68 8.61 -3.04
N ARG A 86 0.52 8.75 -2.40
CA ARG A 86 0.36 9.43 -1.10
C ARG A 86 1.12 8.72 0.02
N LEU A 87 1.10 7.38 0.04
CA LEU A 87 1.86 6.58 1.00
C LEU A 87 3.36 6.89 0.96
N GLN A 88 3.90 7.20 -0.22
CA GLN A 88 5.30 7.61 -0.41
C GLN A 88 5.52 9.12 -0.22
N GLY A 89 4.47 9.90 0.07
CA GLY A 89 4.56 11.35 0.30
C GLY A 89 4.62 12.21 -0.97
N PHE A 90 4.30 11.65 -2.14
CA PHE A 90 4.23 12.47 -3.37
C PHE A 90 3.05 13.45 -3.31
N PRO A 91 3.19 14.66 -3.90
CA PRO A 91 2.14 15.66 -3.87
C PRO A 91 0.91 15.22 -4.69
N GLU A 92 -0.26 15.75 -4.36
CA GLU A 92 -1.51 15.47 -5.10
C GLU A 92 -1.41 15.81 -6.60
N THR A 93 -0.59 16.81 -6.95
CA THR A 93 -0.34 17.22 -8.33
C THR A 93 0.55 16.26 -9.13
N PHE A 94 1.15 15.25 -8.47
CA PHE A 94 2.00 14.26 -9.12
C PHE A 94 1.21 13.48 -10.17
N LYS A 95 1.66 13.50 -11.43
CA LYS A 95 0.97 12.82 -12.53
C LYS A 95 1.39 11.35 -12.59
N ILE A 96 0.43 10.44 -12.79
CA ILE A 96 0.67 9.00 -12.96
C ILE A 96 0.28 8.61 -14.40
N PRO A 97 1.15 8.84 -15.41
CA PRO A 97 0.83 8.61 -16.82
C PRO A 97 1.05 7.16 -17.29
N VAL A 98 1.19 6.23 -16.35
CA VAL A 98 1.54 4.82 -16.61
C VAL A 98 0.42 3.89 -16.13
N SER A 99 0.49 2.62 -16.52
CA SER A 99 -0.46 1.61 -16.03
C SER A 99 -0.33 1.39 -14.52
N ASP A 100 -1.40 0.94 -13.86
CA ASP A 100 -1.40 0.61 -12.43
C ASP A 100 -0.25 -0.33 -12.05
N THR A 101 0.02 -1.36 -12.88
CA THR A 101 1.14 -2.29 -12.68
C THR A 101 2.48 -1.58 -12.60
N GLN A 102 2.75 -0.67 -13.55
CA GLN A 102 3.99 0.10 -13.58
C GLN A 102 4.06 1.10 -12.43
N ALA A 103 2.93 1.74 -12.09
CA ALA A 103 2.85 2.66 -10.97
C ALA A 103 3.20 1.96 -9.65
N TYR A 104 2.63 0.79 -9.37
CA TYR A 104 2.98 0.01 -8.18
C TYR A 104 4.45 -0.41 -8.14
N GLN A 105 5.04 -0.74 -9.29
CA GLN A 105 6.48 -1.04 -9.36
C GLN A 105 7.33 0.20 -9.09
N GLN A 106 6.94 1.37 -9.61
CA GLN A 106 7.64 2.63 -9.37
C GLN A 106 7.54 3.03 -7.89
N PHE A 107 6.34 3.08 -7.32
CA PHE A 107 6.15 3.43 -5.91
C PHE A 107 6.72 2.41 -4.94
N GLY A 108 6.70 1.11 -5.28
CA GLY A 108 7.31 0.05 -4.48
C GLY A 108 8.84 0.02 -4.53
N ASN A 109 9.47 0.74 -5.48
CA ASN A 109 10.92 0.96 -5.53
C ASN A 109 11.30 2.41 -5.14
N SER A 110 10.32 3.25 -4.83
CA SER A 110 10.57 4.64 -4.43
C SER A 110 10.92 4.72 -2.94
N VAL A 111 11.49 5.86 -2.57
CA VAL A 111 11.76 6.25 -1.18
C VAL A 111 10.71 7.28 -0.73
N PRO A 112 10.32 7.30 0.56
CA PRO A 112 9.39 8.30 1.07
C PRO A 112 9.96 9.73 0.95
N LEU A 113 9.19 10.66 0.36
CA LEU A 113 9.66 12.03 0.10
C LEU A 113 10.06 12.76 1.38
N ALA A 114 9.25 12.69 2.44
CA ALA A 114 9.52 13.37 3.71
C ALA A 114 10.87 12.95 4.33
N VAL A 115 11.31 11.70 4.12
CA VAL A 115 12.62 11.23 4.60
C VAL A 115 13.74 11.87 3.80
N ILE A 116 13.57 11.99 2.47
CA ILE A 116 14.56 12.61 1.60
C ILE A 116 14.67 14.11 1.85
N GLU A 117 13.54 14.79 2.07
CA GLU A 117 13.50 16.21 2.45
C GLU A 117 14.27 16.47 3.74
N ALA A 118 13.99 15.69 4.80
CA ALA A 118 14.69 15.82 6.08
C ALA A 118 16.21 15.57 5.95
N ILE A 119 16.61 14.57 5.16
CA ILE A 119 18.04 14.32 4.90
C ILE A 119 18.66 15.51 4.14
N ALA A 120 17.98 16.04 3.13
CA ALA A 120 18.48 17.16 2.33
C ALA A 120 18.64 18.44 3.16
N GLU A 121 17.71 18.73 4.07
CA GLU A 121 17.82 19.86 5.01
C GLU A 121 19.08 19.74 5.88
N GLN A 122 19.33 18.57 6.45
CA GLN A 122 20.53 18.33 7.26
C GLN A 122 21.82 18.43 6.44
N MET A 123 21.80 18.00 5.18
CA MET A 123 22.93 18.19 4.28
C MET A 123 23.21 19.66 4.00
N LEU A 124 22.17 20.49 3.81
CA LEU A 124 22.31 21.93 3.58
C LEU A 124 22.86 22.68 4.79
N GLU A 125 22.59 22.23 6.02
CA GLU A 125 23.18 22.82 7.24
C GLU A 125 24.68 22.57 7.35
N CYS A 126 25.19 21.53 6.70
CA CYS A 126 26.59 21.09 6.78
C CYS A 126 27.45 21.57 5.60
N ILE A 127 26.85 22.20 4.59
CA ILE A 127 27.53 22.73 3.38
C ILE A 127 27.62 24.26 3.50
#